data_AF-A0A834RGP9-F1
#
_entry.id   AF-A0A834RGP9-F1
#
_cell.length_a   1.000
_cell.length_b   1.000
_cell.length_c   1.000
_cell.angle_alpha   90.00
_cell.angle_beta   90.00
_cell.angle_gamma   90.00
#
_symmetry.space_group_name_H-M   'P 1'
#
loop_
_entity.id
_entity.type
_entity.pdbx_description
1 polymer ?
#
loop_
_entity_poly.entity_id
_entity_poly.type
_entity_poly.pdbx_seq_one_letter_code
_entity_poly.pdbx_strand_id
1 'polypeptide(L)'
;MCEEFPQKMWHSFASRNFRFDLDQMDLSISRFCDPKNAERTTFLKHSPCIHKKVLSQDEYKTTCNNNFLAAVDKIDGSGTQDADQIHSIICCGYNRWHSCTDKIIVKECGKEAEDSFTDFVGDSFGTLTKMMCPTNLFSTKKELCKSVLPKESVKAKGKLGENALTKYVVSLFSFLFVFDQ
;
A
#
# COMPACT_ATOMS: atom_id res chain seq x y z
N MET A 1 -12.26 -4.18 -8.28
CA MET A 1 -10.98 -4.92 -8.05
C MET A 1 -10.90 -6.18 -8.90
N CYS A 2 -11.67 -7.24 -8.66
CA CYS A 2 -11.57 -8.47 -9.48
C CYS A 2 -12.14 -8.37 -10.91
N GLU A 3 -13.00 -7.39 -11.22
CA GLU A 3 -13.65 -7.26 -12.55
C GLU A 3 -13.02 -6.18 -13.48
N GLU A 4 -12.14 -5.30 -13.00
CA GLU A 4 -11.66 -4.13 -13.78
C GLU A 4 -10.15 -4.14 -14.11
N PHE A 5 -9.42 -5.12 -13.60
CA PHE A 5 -7.97 -5.11 -13.56
C PHE A 5 -7.23 -5.36 -14.90
N PRO A 6 -7.67 -6.24 -15.82
CA PRO A 6 -6.77 -6.70 -16.89
C PRO A 6 -6.60 -5.73 -18.08
N GLN A 7 -7.51 -4.76 -18.30
CA GLN A 7 -7.64 -4.14 -19.63
C GLN A 7 -6.92 -2.80 -19.83
N LYS A 8 -6.65 -2.01 -18.79
CA LYS A 8 -6.20 -0.61 -18.96
C LYS A 8 -4.68 -0.40 -18.94
N MET A 9 -3.90 -1.42 -18.58
CA MET A 9 -2.49 -1.23 -18.18
C MET A 9 -1.46 -1.50 -19.28
N TRP A 10 -1.82 -2.27 -20.30
CA TRP A 10 -0.88 -2.81 -21.30
C TRP A 10 -0.20 -1.78 -22.22
N HIS A 11 -0.69 -0.53 -22.29
CA HIS A 11 -0.24 0.43 -23.29
C HIS A 11 0.80 1.45 -22.81
N SER A 12 1.14 1.54 -21.51
CA SER A 12 1.97 2.67 -21.01
C SER A 12 3.32 2.34 -20.36
N PHE A 13 3.69 1.08 -20.09
CA PHE A 13 4.92 0.79 -19.32
C PHE A 13 5.84 -0.24 -19.99
N ALA A 14 6.88 0.25 -20.67
CA ALA A 14 7.93 -0.55 -21.27
C ALA A 14 9.28 -0.33 -20.56
N SER A 15 9.46 -0.95 -19.40
CA SER A 15 10.81 -1.22 -18.85
C SER A 15 10.84 -2.64 -18.27
N ARG A 16 11.86 -3.44 -18.63
CA ARG A 16 11.88 -4.90 -18.40
C ARG A 16 11.85 -5.31 -16.93
N ASN A 17 12.43 -4.53 -16.03
CA ASN A 17 12.50 -4.87 -14.60
C ASN A 17 11.16 -4.64 -13.89
N PHE A 18 10.46 -3.54 -14.21
CA PHE A 18 9.11 -3.32 -13.70
C PHE A 18 8.16 -4.40 -14.18
N ARG A 19 8.28 -4.88 -15.42
CA ARG A 19 7.40 -5.90 -15.99
C ARG A 19 7.31 -7.17 -15.14
N PHE A 20 8.42 -7.62 -14.57
CA PHE A 20 8.44 -8.83 -13.73
C PHE A 20 7.64 -8.64 -12.43
N ASP A 21 7.83 -7.51 -11.75
CA ASP A 21 7.11 -7.20 -10.51
C ASP A 21 5.61 -7.00 -10.77
N LEU A 22 5.27 -6.39 -11.91
CA LEU A 22 3.90 -6.19 -12.38
C LEU A 22 3.20 -7.53 -12.66
N ASP A 23 3.84 -8.42 -13.43
CA ASP A 23 3.30 -9.75 -13.75
C ASP A 23 3.08 -10.59 -12.47
N GLN A 24 4.00 -10.47 -11.49
CA GLN A 24 3.88 -11.16 -10.22
C GLN A 24 2.70 -10.64 -9.38
N MET A 25 2.47 -9.33 -9.35
CA MET A 25 1.31 -8.74 -8.67
C MET A 25 0.00 -9.14 -9.33
N ASP A 26 -0.08 -9.09 -10.66
CA ASP A 26 -1.28 -9.50 -11.41
C ASP A 26 -1.63 -10.98 -11.17
N LEU A 27 -0.62 -11.85 -11.13
CA LEU A 27 -0.81 -13.26 -10.78
C LEU A 27 -1.32 -13.43 -9.35
N SER A 28 -0.78 -12.66 -8.41
CA SER A 28 -1.14 -12.80 -6.99
C SER A 28 -2.55 -12.28 -6.73
N ILE A 29 -2.94 -11.16 -7.37
CA ILE A 29 -4.32 -10.65 -7.36
C ILE A 29 -5.28 -11.63 -8.05
N SER A 30 -4.89 -12.21 -9.18
CA SER A 30 -5.71 -13.22 -9.87
C SER A 30 -5.97 -14.45 -8.99
N ARG A 31 -4.95 -14.91 -8.25
CA ARG A 31 -5.09 -16.03 -7.29
C ARG A 31 -5.98 -15.66 -6.11
N PHE A 32 -5.85 -14.45 -5.58
CA PHE A 32 -6.73 -13.97 -4.53
C PHE A 32 -8.18 -13.86 -5.04
N CYS A 33 -8.39 -13.41 -6.27
CA CYS A 33 -9.73 -13.25 -6.85
C CYS A 33 -10.42 -14.57 -7.23
N ASP A 34 -9.74 -15.72 -7.19
CA ASP A 34 -10.37 -17.02 -7.41
C ASP A 34 -11.50 -17.24 -6.39
N PRO A 35 -12.75 -17.51 -6.81
CA PRO A 35 -13.86 -17.77 -5.89
C PRO A 35 -13.63 -18.95 -4.94
N LYS A 36 -12.72 -19.88 -5.29
CA LYS A 36 -12.35 -21.05 -4.46
C LYS A 36 -11.29 -20.72 -3.42
N ASN A 37 -10.72 -19.52 -3.45
CA ASN A 37 -9.71 -19.07 -2.51
C ASN A 37 -10.36 -18.85 -1.11
N ALA A 38 -9.79 -19.49 -0.08
CA ALA A 38 -10.33 -19.45 1.28
C ALA A 38 -10.03 -18.10 1.96
N GLU A 39 -8.87 -17.52 1.65
CA GLU A 39 -8.41 -16.22 2.10
C GLU A 39 -9.33 -15.11 1.56
N ARG A 40 -9.77 -15.21 0.29
CA ARG A 40 -10.80 -14.34 -0.30
C ARG A 40 -12.10 -14.39 0.48
N THR A 41 -12.56 -15.59 0.81
CA THR A 41 -13.82 -15.79 1.53
C THR A 41 -13.75 -15.18 2.93
N THR A 42 -12.62 -15.38 3.61
CA THR A 42 -12.35 -14.80 4.92
C THR A 42 -12.31 -13.28 4.85
N PHE A 43 -11.58 -12.71 3.88
CA PHE A 43 -11.52 -11.27 3.67
C PHE A 43 -12.90 -10.66 3.39
N LEU A 44 -13.71 -11.29 2.53
CA LEU A 44 -15.05 -10.80 2.22
C LEU A 44 -15.99 -10.78 3.42
N LYS A 45 -15.78 -11.64 4.43
CA LYS A 45 -16.54 -11.62 5.68
C LYS A 45 -16.25 -10.35 6.50
N HIS A 46 -15.00 -9.89 6.52
CA HIS A 46 -14.56 -8.75 7.32
C HIS A 46 -14.54 -7.41 6.54
N SER A 47 -14.48 -7.47 5.21
CA SER A 47 -14.37 -6.30 4.34
C SER A 47 -15.46 -5.24 4.55
N PRO A 48 -16.74 -5.56 4.85
CA PRO A 48 -17.74 -4.52 5.09
C PRO A 48 -17.45 -3.68 6.33
N CYS A 49 -16.93 -4.31 7.39
CA CYS A 49 -16.51 -3.58 8.58
C CYS A 49 -15.31 -2.69 8.27
N ILE A 50 -14.25 -3.28 7.72
CA ILE A 50 -13.00 -2.58 7.39
C ILE A 50 -13.29 -1.38 6.48
N HIS A 51 -14.08 -1.57 5.42
CA HIS A 51 -14.44 -0.49 4.52
C HIS A 51 -15.21 0.62 5.24
N LYS A 52 -16.29 0.28 5.95
CA LYS A 52 -17.20 1.27 6.54
C LYS A 52 -16.60 1.98 7.76
N LYS A 53 -15.88 1.26 8.62
CA LYS A 53 -15.39 1.74 9.91
C LYS A 53 -13.94 2.18 9.90
N VAL A 54 -13.18 1.82 8.87
CA VAL A 54 -11.76 2.18 8.76
C VAL A 54 -11.52 2.96 7.47
N LEU A 55 -11.58 2.30 6.30
CA LEU A 55 -11.10 2.90 5.04
C LEU A 55 -11.91 4.13 4.59
N SER A 56 -13.20 4.16 4.90
CA SER A 56 -14.09 5.29 4.56
C SER A 56 -14.02 6.45 5.57
N GLN A 57 -13.30 6.30 6.69
CA GLN A 57 -13.27 7.31 7.74
C GLN A 57 -12.21 8.38 7.47
N ASP A 58 -12.54 9.64 7.75
CA ASP A 58 -11.60 10.75 7.61
C ASP A 58 -10.39 10.61 8.53
N GLU A 59 -10.57 10.01 9.71
CA GLU A 59 -9.46 9.68 10.61
C GLU A 59 -8.43 8.81 9.89
N TYR A 60 -8.84 7.72 9.25
CA TYR A 60 -7.94 6.85 8.49
C TYR A 60 -7.26 7.59 7.32
N LYS A 61 -8.04 8.37 6.55
CA LYS A 61 -7.49 9.16 5.43
C LYS A 61 -6.42 10.15 5.90
N THR A 62 -6.68 10.86 6.99
CA THR A 62 -5.80 11.91 7.51
C THR A 62 -4.63 11.39 8.34
N THR A 63 -4.74 10.20 8.93
CA THR A 63 -3.70 9.67 9.83
C THR A 63 -2.87 8.55 9.20
N CYS A 64 -3.48 7.61 8.47
CA CYS A 64 -2.74 6.50 7.87
C CYS A 64 -2.34 6.81 6.43
N ASN A 65 -3.30 7.19 5.57
CA ASN A 65 -3.01 7.45 4.16
C ASN A 65 -2.11 8.66 3.98
N ASN A 66 -2.50 9.81 4.54
CA ASN A 66 -1.72 11.05 4.42
C ASN A 66 -0.24 10.85 4.80
N ASN A 67 0.05 10.06 5.83
CA ASN A 67 1.42 9.80 6.25
C ASN A 67 2.23 8.99 5.22
N PHE A 68 1.60 8.01 4.56
CA PHE A 68 2.22 7.29 3.45
C PHE A 68 2.47 8.20 2.26
N LEU A 69 1.45 8.96 1.87
CA LEU A 69 1.50 9.85 0.72
C LEU A 69 2.55 10.96 0.91
N ALA A 70 2.62 11.55 2.12
CA ALA A 70 3.64 12.53 2.47
C ALA A 70 5.07 11.95 2.49
N ALA A 71 5.21 10.64 2.71
CA ALA A 71 6.50 9.97 2.57
C ALA A 71 6.86 9.81 1.09
N VAL A 72 5.91 9.36 0.28
CA VAL A 72 6.06 9.22 -1.17
C VAL A 72 6.33 10.56 -1.86
N ASP A 73 5.78 11.67 -1.37
CA ASP A 73 6.07 13.02 -1.87
C ASP A 73 7.54 13.45 -1.70
N LYS A 74 8.30 12.78 -0.84
CA LYS A 74 9.75 13.01 -0.72
C LYS A 74 10.55 12.32 -1.83
N ILE A 75 9.92 11.44 -2.61
CA ILE A 75 10.55 10.78 -3.74
C ILE A 75 10.60 11.81 -4.87
N ASP A 76 11.78 12.37 -5.09
CA ASP A 76 12.03 13.37 -6.10
C ASP A 76 12.01 12.73 -7.50
N GLY A 77 11.12 13.23 -8.36
CA GLY A 77 11.06 12.83 -9.77
C GLY A 77 12.27 13.31 -10.59
N SER A 78 13.12 14.19 -10.03
CA SER A 78 14.31 14.71 -10.70
C SER A 78 15.46 13.70 -10.81
N GLY A 79 15.37 12.52 -10.18
CA GLY A 79 16.38 11.46 -10.25
C GLY A 79 17.64 11.71 -9.42
N THR A 80 17.60 12.65 -8.47
CA THR A 80 18.73 12.96 -7.56
C THR A 80 18.90 11.94 -6.45
N GLN A 81 17.86 11.18 -6.12
CA GLN A 81 17.87 10.12 -5.12
C GLN A 81 18.32 8.80 -5.73
N ASP A 82 19.20 8.09 -5.01
CA ASP A 82 19.57 6.74 -5.37
C ASP A 82 18.45 5.73 -5.04
N ALA A 83 18.57 4.52 -5.59
CA ALA A 83 17.57 3.46 -5.41
C ALA A 83 17.39 3.04 -3.94
N ASP A 84 18.45 3.10 -3.13
CA ASP A 84 18.42 2.69 -1.72
C ASP A 84 17.65 3.70 -0.86
N GLN A 85 17.78 5.00 -1.16
CA GLN A 85 17.01 6.07 -0.54
C GLN A 85 15.53 5.95 -0.89
N ILE A 86 15.20 5.72 -2.16
CA ILE A 86 13.83 5.54 -2.62
C ILE A 86 13.22 4.29 -1.96
N HIS A 87 13.95 3.18 -1.93
CA HIS A 87 13.52 1.94 -1.27
C HIS A 87 13.26 2.15 0.22
N SER A 88 14.17 2.87 0.90
CA SER A 88 14.01 3.21 2.32
C SER A 88 12.77 4.07 2.58
N ILE A 89 12.52 5.09 1.76
CA ILE A 89 11.32 5.94 1.88
C ILE A 89 10.05 5.09 1.73
N ILE A 90 9.98 4.25 0.71
CA ILE A 90 8.82 3.41 0.42
C ILE A 90 8.57 2.41 1.55
N CYS A 91 9.61 1.68 1.98
CA CYS A 91 9.46 0.64 2.99
C CYS A 91 9.14 1.20 4.37
N CYS A 92 9.78 2.30 4.76
CA CYS A 92 9.44 2.98 6.01
C CYS A 92 8.02 3.55 5.97
N GLY A 93 7.61 4.14 4.84
CA GLY A 93 6.25 4.63 4.61
C GLY A 93 5.22 3.51 4.72
N TYR A 94 5.44 2.41 4.01
CA TYR A 94 4.58 1.24 4.02
C TYR A 94 4.43 0.65 5.42
N ASN A 95 5.52 0.41 6.14
CA ASN A 95 5.45 -0.16 7.49
C ASN A 95 4.74 0.77 8.48
N ARG A 96 4.86 2.09 8.29
CA ARG A 96 4.08 3.06 9.08
C ARG A 96 2.59 2.98 8.76
N TRP A 97 2.25 2.96 7.48
CA TRP A 97 0.87 2.86 7.02
C TRP A 97 0.23 1.57 7.50
N HIS A 98 0.87 0.42 7.26
CA HIS A 98 0.39 -0.89 7.68
C HIS A 98 0.12 -0.92 9.19
N SER A 99 1.10 -0.52 10.00
CA SER A 99 0.93 -0.48 11.46
C SER A 99 -0.14 0.49 11.94
N CYS A 100 -0.38 1.58 11.22
CA CYS A 100 -1.47 2.53 11.50
C CYS A 100 -2.83 1.87 11.21
N THR A 101 -2.96 1.28 10.02
CA THR A 101 -4.16 0.58 9.56
C THR A 101 -4.52 -0.57 10.50
N ASP A 102 -3.56 -1.42 10.87
CA ASP A 102 -3.75 -2.57 11.75
C ASP A 102 -4.35 -2.14 13.09
N LYS A 103 -3.82 -1.06 13.70
CA LYS A 103 -4.32 -0.56 14.98
C LYS A 103 -5.79 -0.13 14.90
N ILE A 104 -6.18 0.52 13.81
CA ILE A 104 -7.57 0.97 13.64
C ILE A 104 -8.47 -0.22 13.35
N ILE A 105 -8.05 -1.18 12.52
CA ILE A 105 -8.83 -2.39 12.24
C ILE A 105 -9.02 -3.22 13.51
N VAL A 106 -7.97 -3.47 14.30
CA VAL A 106 -8.10 -4.20 15.57
C VAL A 106 -9.09 -3.51 16.50
N LYS A 107 -9.02 -2.18 16.59
CA LYS A 107 -9.91 -1.38 17.45
C LYS A 107 -11.37 -1.43 17.01
N GLU A 108 -11.63 -1.28 15.71
CA GLU A 108 -13.00 -1.08 15.19
C GLU A 108 -13.66 -2.37 14.68
N CYS A 109 -12.87 -3.35 14.24
CA CYS A 109 -13.33 -4.58 13.57
C CYS A 109 -12.78 -5.89 14.19
N GLY A 110 -11.85 -5.80 15.15
CA GLY A 110 -11.29 -6.94 15.87
C GLY A 110 -10.06 -7.57 15.20
N LYS A 111 -9.39 -8.45 15.94
CA LYS A 111 -8.12 -9.06 15.53
C LYS A 111 -8.26 -9.96 14.29
N GLU A 112 -9.32 -10.75 14.18
CA GLU A 112 -9.56 -11.59 12.98
C GLU A 112 -9.70 -10.76 11.70
N ALA A 113 -10.28 -9.56 11.79
CA ALA A 113 -10.39 -8.66 10.64
C ALA A 113 -9.04 -8.09 10.23
N GLU A 114 -8.15 -7.81 11.18
CA GLU A 114 -6.80 -7.33 10.90
C GLU A 114 -5.89 -8.44 10.38
N ASP A 115 -6.00 -9.67 10.90
CA ASP A 115 -5.29 -10.83 10.35
C ASP A 115 -5.69 -11.04 8.88
N SER A 116 -7.00 -11.04 8.61
CA SER A 116 -7.52 -11.19 7.25
C SER A 116 -7.12 -10.04 6.32
N PHE A 117 -7.03 -8.81 6.82
CA PHE A 117 -6.54 -7.67 6.04
C PHE A 117 -5.04 -7.80 5.74
N THR A 118 -4.25 -8.21 6.73
CA THR A 118 -2.80 -8.43 6.59
C THR A 118 -2.50 -9.52 5.58
N ASP A 119 -3.26 -10.61 5.61
CA ASP A 119 -3.15 -11.70 4.64
C ASP A 119 -3.55 -11.23 3.25
N PHE A 120 -4.64 -10.48 3.11
CA PHE A 120 -5.01 -9.86 1.83
C PHE A 120 -3.92 -8.95 1.27
N VAL A 121 -3.30 -8.09 2.10
CA VAL A 121 -2.17 -7.24 1.68
C VAL A 121 -0.95 -8.09 1.33
N GLY A 122 -0.67 -9.16 2.06
CA GLY A 122 0.41 -10.09 1.75
C GLY A 122 0.20 -10.81 0.42
N ASP A 123 -1.01 -11.30 0.18
CA ASP A 123 -1.36 -12.06 -1.01
C ASP A 123 -1.50 -11.16 -2.23
N SER A 124 -2.01 -9.93 -2.08
CA SER A 124 -2.19 -9.01 -3.22
C SER A 124 -0.87 -8.49 -3.78
N PHE A 125 0.15 -8.31 -2.94
CA PHE A 125 1.47 -7.84 -3.37
C PHE A 125 2.43 -9.00 -3.66
N GLY A 126 1.98 -10.25 -3.47
CA GLY A 126 2.85 -11.38 -3.19
C GLY A 126 3.62 -11.14 -1.88
N THR A 127 4.21 -12.17 -1.30
CA THR A 127 5.12 -12.03 -0.13
C THR A 127 6.25 -11.01 -0.31
N LEU A 128 6.39 -10.43 -1.51
CA LEU A 128 7.21 -9.28 -1.90
C LEU A 128 7.19 -8.13 -0.90
N THR A 129 6.04 -7.69 -0.37
CA THR A 129 6.03 -6.56 0.59
C THR A 129 6.74 -6.91 1.90
N LYS A 130 6.50 -8.12 2.45
CA LYS A 130 7.21 -8.61 3.64
C LYS A 130 8.70 -8.88 3.37
N MET A 131 9.05 -9.33 2.16
CA MET A 131 10.44 -9.60 1.76
C MET A 131 11.25 -8.33 1.44
N MET A 132 10.65 -7.37 0.74
CA MET A 132 11.30 -6.12 0.33
C MET A 132 11.35 -5.11 1.46
N CYS A 133 10.34 -5.09 2.34
CA CYS A 133 10.22 -4.11 3.42
C CYS A 133 10.19 -4.77 4.80
N PRO A 134 11.14 -5.65 5.16
CA PRO A 134 11.06 -6.41 6.38
C PRO A 134 11.14 -5.48 7.59
N THR A 135 10.22 -5.67 8.54
CA THR A 135 10.03 -4.76 9.69
C THR A 135 11.26 -4.72 10.60
N ASN A 136 12.08 -5.77 10.61
CA ASN A 136 13.36 -5.77 11.33
C ASN A 136 14.37 -4.75 10.76
N LEU A 137 14.27 -4.35 9.49
CA LEU A 137 15.13 -3.34 8.87
C LEU A 137 14.43 -1.97 8.78
N PHE A 138 13.15 -1.98 8.38
CA PHE A 138 12.38 -0.75 8.09
C PHE A 138 11.29 -0.46 9.13
N SER A 139 11.56 -0.74 10.41
CA SER A 139 10.66 -0.32 11.50
C SER A 139 10.64 1.20 11.64
N THR A 140 9.46 1.77 11.86
CA THR A 140 9.27 3.20 12.16
C THR A 140 10.09 3.70 13.36
N LYS A 141 10.54 2.80 14.24
CA LYS A 141 11.35 3.12 15.42
C LYS A 141 12.85 3.20 15.13
N LYS A 142 13.31 2.68 13.98
CA LYS A 142 14.73 2.69 13.60
C LYS A 142 15.14 4.05 13.05
N GLU A 143 16.40 4.42 13.28
CA GLU A 143 16.96 5.71 12.84
C GLU A 143 16.84 5.92 11.32
N LEU A 144 17.00 4.85 10.53
CA LEU A 144 16.77 4.87 9.09
C LEU A 144 15.37 5.42 8.75
N CYS A 145 14.33 4.92 9.39
CA CYS A 145 12.97 5.37 9.12
C CYS A 145 12.67 6.75 9.71
N LYS A 146 13.29 7.11 10.85
CA LYS A 146 13.12 8.44 11.44
C LYS A 146 13.69 9.54 10.55
N SER A 147 14.77 9.28 9.82
CA SER A 147 15.38 10.28 8.93
C SER A 147 14.58 10.48 7.64
N VAL A 148 13.96 9.42 7.11
CA VAL A 148 13.23 9.48 5.84
C VAL A 148 11.73 9.78 5.99
N LEU A 149 11.09 9.40 7.11
CA LEU A 149 9.65 9.62 7.28
C LEU A 149 9.32 11.11 7.51
N PRO A 150 8.18 11.60 7.01
CA PRO A 150 7.66 12.91 7.37
C PRO A 150 7.17 12.93 8.83
N LYS A 151 7.14 14.13 9.43
CA LYS A 151 6.44 14.34 10.71
C LYS A 151 4.94 14.11 10.50
N GLU A 152 4.22 13.64 11.53
CA GLU A 152 2.78 13.31 11.45
C GLU A 152 1.90 14.49 11.06
N SER A 153 2.35 15.71 11.30
CA SER A 153 1.63 16.94 10.98
C SER A 153 1.79 17.38 9.52
N VAL A 154 2.63 16.71 8.72
CA VAL A 154 2.87 17.08 7.33
C VAL A 154 1.72 16.55 6.47
N LYS A 155 0.97 17.45 5.85
CA LYS A 155 -0.01 17.08 4.84
C LYS A 155 0.70 16.69 3.55
N ALA A 156 0.29 15.57 2.96
CA ALA A 156 0.70 15.17 1.63
C ALA A 156 0.30 16.27 0.65
N LYS A 157 1.19 16.58 -0.27
CA LYS A 157 0.86 17.38 -1.44
C LYS A 157 -0.05 16.50 -2.29
N GLY A 158 -1.20 17.02 -2.71
CA GLY A 158 -2.16 16.29 -3.55
C GLY A 158 -1.64 15.92 -4.96
N LYS A 159 -0.32 15.92 -5.18
CA LYS A 159 0.32 15.57 -6.45
C LYS A 159 0.95 14.18 -6.37
N LEU A 160 0.13 13.18 -6.08
CA LEU A 160 0.51 11.80 -6.39
C LEU A 160 0.41 11.62 -7.89
N GLY A 161 1.48 11.87 -8.63
CA GLY A 161 1.28 11.98 -10.07
C GLY A 161 2.46 12.16 -10.98
N GLU A 162 3.70 12.15 -10.50
CA GLU A 162 4.83 12.32 -11.43
C GLU A 162 5.74 11.10 -11.54
N ASN A 163 5.85 10.27 -10.49
CA ASN A 163 6.63 9.02 -10.58
C ASN A 163 5.75 7.79 -10.91
N ALA A 164 6.31 6.91 -11.74
CA ALA A 164 5.73 5.69 -12.27
C ALA A 164 5.12 4.76 -11.21
N LEU A 165 5.89 4.53 -10.15
CA LEU A 165 5.57 3.60 -9.09
C LEU A 165 4.37 4.07 -8.26
N THR A 166 4.30 5.38 -8.00
CA THR A 166 3.17 5.99 -7.30
C THR A 166 1.90 5.88 -8.09
N LYS A 167 1.92 6.20 -9.41
CA LYS A 167 0.74 6.01 -10.27
C LYS A 167 0.26 4.56 -10.27
N TYR A 168 1.18 3.61 -10.23
CA TYR A 168 0.84 2.19 -10.22
C TYR A 168 0.26 1.72 -8.89
N VAL A 169 0.92 1.99 -7.75
CA VAL A 169 0.41 1.66 -6.41
C VAL A 169 -0.97 2.30 -6.18
N VAL A 170 -1.14 3.54 -6.61
CA VAL A 170 -2.41 4.26 -6.58
C VAL A 170 -3.44 3.65 -7.52
N SER A 171 -3.06 3.23 -8.74
CA SER A 171 -3.98 2.57 -9.68
C SER A 171 -4.49 1.24 -9.15
N LEU A 172 -3.61 0.44 -8.52
CA LEU A 172 -3.96 -0.88 -7.97
C LEU A 172 -4.82 -0.76 -6.70
N PHE A 173 -4.46 0.19 -5.83
CA PHE A 173 -5.00 0.30 -4.48
C PHE A 173 -5.69 1.64 -4.24
N SER A 174 -6.28 2.23 -5.27
CA SER A 174 -7.05 3.48 -5.18
C SER A 174 -8.14 3.42 -4.11
N PHE A 175 -8.69 2.24 -3.85
CA PHE A 175 -9.65 2.00 -2.77
C PHE A 175 -9.04 2.11 -1.36
N LEU A 176 -7.75 1.82 -1.19
CA LEU A 176 -7.02 2.03 0.07
C LEU A 176 -6.63 3.49 0.25
N PHE A 177 -6.38 4.18 -0.85
CA PHE A 177 -5.97 5.58 -0.90
C PHE A 177 -7.10 6.42 -1.49
N VAL A 178 -8.21 6.56 -0.78
CA VAL A 178 -9.30 7.45 -1.22
C VAL A 178 -8.76 8.88 -1.24
N PHE A 179 -8.57 9.42 -2.44
CA PHE A 179 -8.22 10.82 -2.67
C PHE A 179 -9.51 11.63 -2.68
N ASP A 180 -9.65 12.58 -1.77
CA ASP A 180 -10.60 13.65 -1.99
C ASP A 180 -10.02 14.51 -3.13
N GLN A 181 -10.79 14.63 -4.22
CA GLN A 181 -10.48 15.51 -5.35
C GLN A 181 -10.39 16.97 -4.90
#